data_AF-A0A916ZZ04-F1
#
_entry.id   AF-A0A916ZZ04-F1
#
_cell.length_a   1.000
_cell.length_b   1.000
_cell.length_c   1.000
_cell.angle_alpha   90.00
_cell.angle_beta   90.00
_cell.angle_gamma   90.00
#
_symmetry.space_group_name_H-M   'P 1'
#
loop_
_entity.id
_entity.type
_entity.pdbx_description
1 polymer ?
#
loop_
_entity_poly.entity_id
_entity_poly.type
_entity_poly.pdbx_seq_one_letter_code
_entity_poly.pdbx_strand_id
1 'polypeptide(L)'
;MRRRAYRRCGRAPILVLSKRDRTEPGSDRRNPKDKTMGIARTLRNWKTYRNTVDELNRLSQRELADLGLSRADIPAVARRAVR
;
A
#
# COMPACT_ATOMS: atom_id res chain seq x y z
N MET A 1 14.56 -6.36 63.09
CA MET A 1 14.58 -4.90 63.41
C MET A 1 16.03 -4.43 63.49
N ARG A 2 16.33 -3.22 62.95
CA ARG A 2 17.62 -2.46 63.01
C ARG A 2 18.70 -2.91 61.97
N ARG A 3 18.86 -2.22 60.83
CA ARG A 3 19.48 -0.91 60.50
C ARG A 3 21.02 -0.96 60.29
N ARG A 4 21.38 -0.75 59.01
CA ARG A 4 22.47 0.09 58.45
C ARG A 4 23.94 -0.36 58.64
N ALA A 5 24.64 -0.53 57.51
CA ALA A 5 25.74 0.37 57.08
C ALA A 5 26.36 -0.07 55.73
N TYR A 6 25.85 0.42 54.60
CA TYR A 6 26.67 0.51 53.39
C TYR A 6 27.38 1.87 53.38
N ARG A 7 28.70 1.80 53.26
CA ARG A 7 29.63 2.92 53.32
C ARG A 7 29.50 3.79 52.07
N ARG A 8 29.17 5.05 52.30
CA ARG A 8 29.92 6.25 51.87
C ARG A 8 30.36 6.35 50.39
N CYS A 9 29.75 7.35 49.74
CA CYS A 9 30.32 8.29 48.77
C CYS A 9 30.63 7.84 47.34
N GLY A 10 29.89 8.43 46.40
CA GLY A 10 30.27 8.43 44.98
C GLY A 10 29.18 8.94 44.04
N ARG A 11 28.80 10.23 44.17
CA ARG A 11 28.30 11.09 43.08
C ARG A 11 27.20 10.50 42.18
N ALA A 12 25.94 10.85 42.47
CA ALA A 12 24.86 10.68 41.52
C ALA A 12 25.07 11.57 40.28
N PRO A 13 25.10 11.04 39.05
CA PRO A 13 24.69 11.78 37.89
C PRO A 13 23.19 11.59 37.68
N ILE A 14 22.50 12.72 37.82
CA ILE A 14 21.33 13.20 37.09
C ILE A 14 20.67 12.15 36.17
N LEU A 15 19.39 11.94 36.45
CA LEU A 15 18.40 11.34 35.57
C LEU A 15 18.56 11.87 34.12
N VAL A 16 19.15 11.07 33.23
CA VAL A 16 18.99 11.27 31.78
C VAL A 16 18.14 10.14 31.26
N LEU A 17 16.84 10.27 31.53
CA LEU A 17 15.81 9.74 30.65
C LEU A 17 15.80 10.65 29.41
N SER A 18 16.64 10.36 28.41
CA SER A 18 16.50 10.97 27.09
C SER A 18 16.09 9.90 26.09
N LYS A 19 14.78 9.64 26.09
CA LYS A 19 14.08 9.35 24.84
C LYS A 19 14.56 10.33 23.78
N ARG A 20 14.95 9.80 22.62
CA ARG A 20 14.67 10.38 21.31
C ARG A 20 15.13 9.35 20.28
N ASP A 21 14.25 8.40 19.99
CA ASP A 21 14.21 7.79 18.66
C ASP A 21 14.14 8.95 17.66
N ARG A 22 15.24 9.23 16.98
CA ARG A 22 15.23 10.06 15.77
C ARG A 22 14.81 9.16 14.61
N THR A 23 13.55 8.72 14.62
CA THR A 23 12.83 8.53 13.37
C THR A 23 12.26 9.88 13.01
N GLU A 24 12.98 10.63 12.18
CA GLU A 24 12.43 11.80 11.51
C GLU A 24 11.27 11.30 10.63
N PRO A 25 9.98 11.65 10.88
CA PRO A 25 8.99 11.56 9.82
C PRO A 25 9.36 12.66 8.84
N GLY A 26 10.19 12.31 7.85
CA GLY A 26 10.55 13.17 6.74
C GLY A 26 9.29 13.80 6.16
N SER A 27 9.30 15.13 6.12
CA SER A 27 8.23 16.02 5.70
C SER A 27 7.33 15.45 4.59
N ASP A 28 6.11 15.07 4.95
CA ASP A 28 5.03 14.78 4.01
C ASP A 28 4.55 16.08 3.35
N ARG A 29 5.30 16.54 2.34
CA ARG A 29 4.84 17.57 1.41
C ARG A 29 3.81 16.95 0.45
N ARG A 30 2.60 16.65 0.94
CA ARG A 30 1.49 16.17 0.09
C ARG A 30 1.25 17.18 -1.02
N ASN A 31 1.73 16.85 -2.19
CA ASN A 31 1.55 17.62 -3.38
C ASN A 31 0.09 17.45 -3.81
N PRO A 32 -0.70 18.51 -4.05
CA PRO A 32 -2.11 18.36 -4.43
C PRO A 32 -2.31 17.45 -5.66
N LYS A 33 -1.30 17.44 -6.53
CA LYS A 33 -1.21 16.56 -7.72
C LYS A 33 -1.10 15.06 -7.38
N ASP A 34 -0.68 14.65 -6.19
CA ASP A 34 -0.62 13.22 -5.83
C ASP A 34 -2.01 12.59 -5.72
N LYS A 35 -3.00 13.34 -5.22
CA LYS A 35 -4.40 12.90 -5.21
C LYS A 35 -4.94 12.78 -6.64
N THR A 36 -4.63 13.77 -7.49
CA THR A 36 -5.05 13.80 -8.89
C THR A 36 -4.42 12.68 -9.71
N MET A 37 -3.14 12.36 -9.48
CA MET A 37 -2.44 11.24 -10.14
C MET A 37 -3.04 9.89 -9.74
N GLY A 38 -3.46 9.74 -8.47
CA GLY A 38 -4.21 8.57 -8.02
C GLY A 38 -5.54 8.40 -8.72
N ILE A 39 -6.35 9.46 -8.80
CA ILE A 39 -7.68 9.43 -9.45
C ILE A 39 -7.54 9.20 -10.96
N ALA A 40 -6.63 9.91 -11.64
CA ALA A 40 -6.39 9.74 -13.06
C ALA A 40 -5.96 8.30 -13.40
N ARG A 41 -5.12 7.69 -12.55
CA ARG A 41 -4.74 6.27 -12.69
C ARG A 41 -5.96 5.35 -12.52
N THR A 42 -6.76 5.54 -11.48
CA THR A 42 -7.96 4.73 -11.23
C THR A 42 -8.97 4.84 -12.37
N LEU A 43 -9.16 6.03 -12.94
CA LEU A 43 -10.06 6.24 -14.08
C LEU A 43 -9.56 5.55 -15.36
N ARG A 44 -8.26 5.66 -15.65
CA ARG A 44 -7.65 4.95 -16.79
C ARG A 44 -7.78 3.44 -16.63
N ASN A 45 -7.49 2.93 -15.44
CA ASN A 45 -7.61 1.52 -15.08
C ASN A 45 -9.05 1.01 -15.27
N TRP A 46 -10.05 1.77 -14.83
CA TRP A 46 -11.46 1.45 -15.05
C TRP A 46 -11.84 1.43 -16.53
N LYS A 47 -11.35 2.41 -17.31
CA LYS A 47 -11.60 2.46 -18.75
C LYS A 47 -11.01 1.23 -19.45
N THR A 48 -9.75 0.89 -19.16
CA THR A 48 -9.11 -0.31 -19.72
C THR A 48 -9.88 -1.57 -19.37
N TYR A 49 -10.26 -1.75 -18.09
CA TYR A 49 -11.06 -2.90 -17.66
C TYR A 49 -12.35 -3.04 -18.47
N ARG A 50 -13.13 -1.94 -18.58
CA ARG A 50 -14.41 -1.98 -19.30
C ARG A 50 -14.22 -2.26 -20.77
N ASN A 51 -13.25 -1.62 -21.42
CA ASN A 51 -12.95 -1.87 -22.81
C ASN A 51 -12.64 -3.35 -23.06
N THR A 52 -11.78 -3.96 -22.23
CA THR A 52 -11.45 -5.39 -22.35
C THR A 52 -12.68 -6.28 -22.12
N VAL A 53 -13.52 -5.96 -21.13
CA VAL A 53 -14.76 -6.72 -20.89
C VAL A 53 -15.73 -6.59 -22.06
N ASP A 54 -15.91 -5.39 -22.61
CA ASP A 54 -16.83 -5.13 -23.71
C ASP A 54 -16.35 -5.80 -25.01
N GLU A 55 -15.05 -5.75 -25.30
CA GLU A 55 -14.43 -6.46 -26.43
C GLU A 55 -14.60 -7.97 -26.30
N LEU A 56 -14.25 -8.56 -25.14
CA LEU A 56 -14.38 -10.00 -24.92
C LEU A 56 -15.84 -10.47 -24.88
N ASN A 57 -16.78 -9.63 -24.44
CA ASN A 57 -18.20 -9.98 -24.45
C ASN A 57 -18.83 -9.96 -25.85
N ARG A 58 -18.30 -9.14 -26.76
CA ARG A 58 -18.71 -9.11 -28.17
C ARG A 58 -18.28 -10.36 -28.92
N LEU A 59 -17.20 -11.02 -28.47
CA LEU A 59 -16.78 -12.30 -29.02
C LEU A 59 -17.81 -13.39 -28.70
N SER A 60 -18.03 -14.26 -29.67
CA SER A 60 -18.85 -15.46 -29.52
C SER A 60 -18.16 -16.51 -28.65
N GLN A 61 -18.92 -17.49 -28.16
CA GLN A 61 -18.39 -18.60 -27.36
C GLN A 61 -17.26 -19.36 -28.08
N ARG A 62 -17.33 -19.44 -29.41
CA ARG A 62 -16.35 -20.16 -30.22
C ARG A 62 -15.04 -19.40 -30.32
N GLU A 63 -15.11 -18.10 -30.60
CA GLU A 63 -13.92 -17.24 -30.65
C GLU A 63 -13.21 -17.18 -29.29
N LEU A 64 -13.97 -17.18 -28.19
CA LEU A 64 -13.41 -17.33 -26.84
C LEU A 64 -12.74 -18.69 -26.65
N ALA A 65 -13.36 -19.78 -27.12
CA ALA A 65 -12.78 -21.12 -27.03
C ALA A 65 -11.50 -21.28 -27.87
N ASP A 66 -11.42 -20.62 -29.02
CA ASP A 66 -10.22 -20.61 -29.87
C ASP A 66 -9.03 -19.91 -29.17
N LEU A 67 -9.31 -18.94 -28.29
CA LEU A 67 -8.33 -18.31 -27.41
C LEU A 67 -8.06 -19.12 -26.13
N GLY A 68 -8.74 -20.24 -25.93
CA GLY A 68 -8.67 -21.03 -24.71
C GLY A 68 -9.30 -20.34 -23.49
N LEU A 69 -10.23 -19.40 -23.70
CA LEU A 69 -10.91 -18.66 -22.65
C LEU A 69 -12.38 -19.09 -22.54
N SER A 70 -12.90 -19.12 -21.31
CA SER A 70 -14.34 -19.22 -21.07
C SER A 70 -14.93 -17.85 -20.71
N ARG A 71 -16.26 -17.69 -20.80
CA ARG A 71 -16.94 -16.47 -20.33
C ARG A 71 -16.69 -16.17 -18.85
N ALA A 72 -16.42 -17.20 -18.04
CA ALA A 72 -16.10 -17.03 -16.63
C ALA A 72 -14.71 -16.40 -16.41
N ASP A 73 -13.80 -16.53 -17.37
CA ASP A 73 -12.42 -16.03 -17.28
C ASP A 73 -12.28 -14.58 -17.72
N ILE A 74 -13.24 -14.04 -18.48
CA ILE A 74 -13.29 -12.64 -18.93
C ILE A 74 -12.97 -11.65 -17.80
N PRO A 75 -13.62 -11.70 -16.61
CA PRO A 75 -13.29 -10.79 -15.53
C PRO A 75 -11.87 -10.97 -14.96
N ALA A 76 -11.31 -12.19 -14.99
CA ALA A 76 -9.94 -12.44 -14.55
C ALA A 76 -8.91 -11.85 -15.54
N VAL A 77 -9.14 -12.03 -16.84
CA VAL A 77 -8.30 -11.47 -17.91
C VAL A 77 -8.38 -9.93 -17.92
N ALA A 78 -9.58 -9.36 -17.81
CA ALA A 78 -9.75 -7.92 -17.76
C ALA A 78 -9.05 -7.27 -16.55
N ARG A 79 -9.02 -7.95 -15.38
CA ARG A 79 -8.23 -7.49 -14.23
C ARG A 79 -6.72 -7.57 -14.48
N ARG A 80 -6.26 -8.59 -15.21
CA ARG A 80 -4.85 -8.76 -15.57
C ARG A 80 -4.37 -7.67 -16.53
N ALA A 81 -5.23 -7.17 -17.42
CA ALA A 81 -4.91 -6.08 -18.35
C ALA A 81 -4.69 -4.71 -17.67
N VAL A 82 -5.13 -4.55 -16.41
CA VAL A 82 -5.07 -3.30 -15.64
C VAL A 82 -3.90 -3.27 -14.65
N ARG A 83 -3.30 -4.43 -14.39
CA ARG A 83 -2.18 -4.59 -13.45
C ARG A 83 -0.86 -4.27 -14.12
#